data_AF-A0A7W0WSI6-F1
#
_entry.id   AF-A0A7W0WSI6-F1
#
_cell.length_a   1.000
_cell.length_b   1.000
_cell.length_c   1.000
_cell.angle_alpha   90.00
_cell.angle_beta   90.00
_cell.angle_gamma   90.00
#
_symmetry.space_group_name_H-M   'P 1'
#
loop_
_entity.id
_entity.type
_entity.pdbx_description
1 polymer ?
#
loop_
_entity_poly.entity_id
_entity_poly.type
_entity_poly.pdbx_seq_one_letter_code
_entity_poly.pdbx_strand_id
1 'polypeptide(L)'
;MRGEEVVFELAWRGGATEARLHKRRPGSEHMPWGTIDLARYPDAHNVEARRIWTNGVFTEYASAAAFSELTTAMLQCGAPIDLVAMSADIAVDELFHVELSARLTMELGGAVPLDFDLANVAPKTTPGLRPLMRAAEIALVTSCVSESLSVPAMARSRALATEPLIRAVMERLLADEGPHARLGFWFFDWAN
;
A
#
# COMPACT_ATOMS: atom_id res chain seq x y z
N MET A 1 30.73 7.60 8.91
CA MET A 1 29.75 7.28 9.97
C MET A 1 28.73 6.37 9.32
N ARG A 2 28.61 5.11 9.76
CA ARG A 2 27.50 4.26 9.31
C ARG A 2 26.22 4.93 9.81
N GLY A 3 25.35 5.32 8.91
CA GLY A 3 24.04 5.88 9.28
C GLY A 3 23.35 4.90 10.22
N GLU A 4 22.68 5.40 11.25
CA GLU A 4 21.90 4.56 12.16
C GLU A 4 20.97 3.67 11.31
N GLU A 5 20.95 2.38 11.61
CA GLU A 5 20.04 1.44 10.97
C GLU A 5 18.63 1.75 11.46
N VAL A 6 17.89 2.57 10.70
CA VAL A 6 16.54 3.00 11.05
C VAL A 6 15.51 1.98 10.57
N VAL A 7 14.58 1.62 11.45
CA VAL A 7 13.39 0.83 11.11
C VAL A 7 12.25 1.80 10.81
N PHE A 8 11.45 1.50 9.78
CA PHE A 8 10.21 2.23 9.53
C PHE A 8 9.17 1.83 10.58
N GLU A 9 9.02 2.68 11.60
CA GLU A 9 8.10 2.43 12.72
C GLU A 9 6.75 3.11 12.51
N LEU A 10 5.68 2.37 12.77
CA LEU A 10 4.31 2.85 12.72
C LEU A 10 3.63 2.58 14.05
N ALA A 11 2.84 3.55 14.52
CA ALA A 11 2.15 3.46 15.80
C ALA A 11 0.63 3.47 15.61
N TRP A 12 -0.04 2.61 16.36
CA TRP A 12 -1.49 2.70 16.55
C TRP A 12 -1.80 3.73 17.62
N ARG A 13 -2.67 4.68 17.28
CA ARG A 13 -3.33 5.50 18.31
C ARG A 13 -4.35 4.70 19.14
N GLY A 14 -4.98 3.72 18.49
CA GLY A 14 -6.04 2.88 19.05
C GLY A 14 -7.39 3.57 19.23
N GLY A 15 -8.37 2.80 19.70
CA GLY A 15 -9.69 3.30 20.09
C GLY A 15 -10.55 3.72 18.90
N ALA A 16 -11.16 4.91 18.96
CA ALA A 16 -12.16 5.33 17.97
C ALA A 16 -11.62 5.44 16.53
N THR A 17 -10.33 5.79 16.35
CA THR A 17 -9.73 5.93 15.00
C THR A 17 -9.44 4.57 14.37
N GLU A 18 -8.94 3.62 15.16
CA GLU A 18 -8.75 2.22 14.74
C GLU A 18 -10.10 1.56 14.42
N ALA A 19 -11.08 1.69 15.33
CA ALA A 19 -12.43 1.16 15.12
C ALA A 19 -13.08 1.72 13.85
N ARG A 20 -12.81 2.98 13.49
CA ARG A 20 -13.31 3.58 12.24
C ARG A 20 -12.68 2.95 11.00
N LEU A 21 -11.37 2.66 11.02
CA LEU A 21 -10.67 2.00 9.93
C LEU A 21 -11.23 0.60 9.71
N HIS A 22 -11.28 -0.22 10.76
CA HIS A 22 -11.73 -1.62 10.68
C HIS A 22 -13.22 -1.75 10.34
N LYS A 23 -14.08 -0.84 10.81
CA LYS A 23 -15.52 -0.91 10.52
C LYS A 23 -15.83 -0.96 9.02
N ARG A 24 -15.03 -0.27 8.19
CA ARG A 24 -15.20 -0.26 6.73
C ARG A 24 -14.35 -1.33 6.03
N ARG A 25 -13.41 -1.97 6.74
CA ARG A 25 -12.50 -3.01 6.24
C ARG A 25 -12.47 -4.20 7.20
N PRO A 26 -13.61 -4.89 7.41
CA PRO A 26 -13.67 -6.01 8.34
C PRO A 26 -12.89 -7.21 7.80
N GLY A 27 -12.68 -8.21 8.66
CA GLY A 27 -12.19 -9.53 8.27
C GLY A 27 -10.72 -9.78 8.55
N SER A 28 -9.92 -8.76 8.86
CA SER A 28 -8.51 -8.98 9.25
C SER A 28 -8.41 -9.85 10.50
N GLU A 29 -9.33 -9.68 11.45
CA GLU A 29 -9.41 -10.43 12.70
C GLU A 29 -9.63 -11.94 12.51
N HIS A 30 -10.18 -12.36 11.37
CA HIS A 30 -10.49 -13.76 11.06
C HIS A 30 -9.40 -14.49 10.28
N MET A 31 -8.34 -13.79 9.86
CA MET A 31 -7.21 -14.42 9.18
C MET A 31 -6.45 -15.37 10.13
N PRO A 32 -5.74 -16.39 9.62
CA PRO A 32 -5.07 -17.40 10.44
C PRO A 32 -3.76 -16.87 11.04
N TRP A 33 -3.84 -15.84 11.88
CA TRP A 33 -2.69 -15.29 12.61
C TRP A 33 -2.08 -16.33 13.56
N GLY A 34 -0.77 -16.25 13.79
CA GLY A 34 -0.04 -17.17 14.66
C GLY A 34 0.20 -18.56 14.05
N THR A 35 -0.16 -18.80 12.77
CA THR A 35 0.04 -20.13 12.15
C THR A 35 1.39 -20.30 11.46
N ILE A 36 2.19 -19.25 11.30
CA ILE A 36 3.50 -19.34 10.66
C ILE A 36 4.49 -19.97 11.64
N ASP A 37 5.01 -21.14 11.28
CA ASP A 37 6.10 -21.79 12.00
C ASP A 37 7.42 -21.55 11.27
N LEU A 38 8.17 -20.53 11.70
CA LEU A 38 9.44 -20.12 11.09
C LEU A 38 10.52 -21.20 11.17
N ALA A 39 10.42 -22.16 12.10
CA ALA A 39 11.39 -23.25 12.22
C ALA A 39 11.32 -24.25 11.04
N ARG A 40 10.25 -24.21 10.24
CA ARG A 40 10.10 -25.02 9.02
C ARG A 40 10.93 -24.51 7.84
N TYR A 41 11.51 -23.32 7.95
CA TYR A 41 12.21 -22.64 6.86
C TYR A 41 13.69 -22.41 7.18
N PRO A 42 14.58 -22.44 6.18
CA PRO A 42 15.96 -22.00 6.35
C PRO A 42 16.01 -20.53 6.82
N ASP A 43 16.95 -20.21 7.72
CA ASP A 43 17.12 -18.85 8.26
C ASP A 43 17.26 -17.79 7.16
N ALA A 44 17.95 -18.13 6.06
CA ALA A 44 18.11 -17.23 4.92
C ALA A 44 16.75 -16.83 4.30
N HIS A 45 15.77 -17.74 4.23
CA HIS A 45 14.43 -17.45 3.73
C HIS A 45 13.65 -16.58 4.72
N ASN A 46 13.80 -16.81 6.02
CA ASN A 46 13.18 -15.99 7.05
C ASN A 46 13.70 -14.54 7.01
N VAL A 47 15.01 -14.36 6.84
CA VAL A 47 15.63 -13.03 6.67
C VAL A 47 15.10 -12.33 5.43
N GLU A 48 15.02 -13.04 4.31
CA GLU A 48 14.52 -12.47 3.06
C GLU A 48 13.04 -12.12 3.12
N ALA A 49 12.21 -12.98 3.72
CA ALA A 49 10.79 -12.72 3.91
C ALA A 49 10.58 -11.43 4.73
N ARG A 50 11.34 -11.23 5.81
CA ARG A 50 11.28 -10.00 6.61
C ARG A 50 11.65 -8.76 5.79
N ARG A 51 12.68 -8.85 4.93
CA ARG A 51 13.08 -7.75 4.04
C ARG A 51 11.98 -7.39 3.05
N ILE A 52 11.44 -8.39 2.36
CA ILE A 52 10.38 -8.22 1.37
C ILE A 52 9.15 -7.58 2.01
N TRP A 53 8.70 -8.10 3.15
CA TRP A 53 7.50 -7.61 3.81
C TRP A 53 7.70 -6.26 4.51
N THR A 54 8.89 -5.97 5.04
CA THR A 54 9.22 -4.61 5.53
C THR A 54 9.16 -3.59 4.39
N ASN A 55 9.74 -3.93 3.23
CA ASN A 55 9.61 -3.08 2.04
C ASN A 55 8.15 -2.96 1.59
N GLY A 56 7.37 -4.05 1.67
CA GLY A 56 5.94 -4.07 1.41
C GLY A 56 5.19 -3.04 2.26
N VAL A 57 5.39 -3.06 3.58
CA VAL A 57 4.79 -2.07 4.51
C VAL A 57 5.05 -0.64 4.06
N PHE A 58 6.29 -0.31 3.70
CA PHE A 58 6.61 1.04 3.24
C PHE A 58 6.04 1.35 1.86
N THR A 59 5.96 0.36 0.96
CA THR A 59 5.37 0.52 -0.37
C THR A 59 3.87 0.84 -0.26
N GLU A 60 3.12 0.13 0.58
CA GLU A 60 1.71 0.44 0.86
C GLU A 60 1.57 1.85 1.46
N TYR A 61 2.46 2.22 2.39
CA TYR A 61 2.46 3.55 3.01
C TYR A 61 2.74 4.66 1.99
N ALA A 62 3.67 4.44 1.06
CA ALA A 62 3.95 5.32 -0.05
C ALA A 62 2.78 5.43 -1.03
N SER A 63 2.08 4.33 -1.28
CA SER A 63 0.86 4.32 -2.08
C SER A 63 -0.24 5.19 -1.46
N ALA A 64 -0.47 5.06 -0.14
CA ALA A 64 -1.41 5.92 0.59
C ALA A 64 -1.10 7.41 0.43
N ALA A 65 0.18 7.78 0.48
CA ALA A 65 0.62 9.16 0.25
C ALA A 65 0.38 9.60 -1.21
N ALA A 66 0.70 8.74 -2.18
CA ALA A 66 0.50 9.02 -3.60
C ALA A 66 -0.98 9.25 -3.95
N PHE A 67 -1.90 8.41 -3.46
CA PHE A 67 -3.33 8.60 -3.66
C PHE A 67 -3.88 9.80 -2.90
N SER A 68 -3.29 10.18 -1.76
CA SER A 68 -3.63 11.43 -1.05
C SER A 68 -3.24 12.68 -1.86
N GLU A 69 -2.06 12.67 -2.49
CA GLU A 69 -1.64 13.75 -3.39
C GLU A 69 -2.49 13.81 -4.66
N LEU A 70 -2.83 12.67 -5.24
CA LEU A 70 -3.75 12.59 -6.37
C LEU A 70 -5.10 13.19 -6.01
N THR A 71 -5.68 12.81 -4.87
CA THR A 71 -6.95 13.36 -4.36
C THR A 71 -6.88 14.90 -4.29
N THR A 72 -5.78 15.44 -3.74
CA THR A 72 -5.58 16.89 -3.66
C THR A 72 -5.47 17.55 -5.04
N ALA A 73 -4.74 16.93 -5.97
CA ALA A 73 -4.60 17.44 -7.34
C ALA A 73 -5.92 17.42 -8.12
N MET A 74 -6.72 16.37 -7.94
CA MET A 74 -8.05 16.22 -8.54
C MET A 74 -9.04 17.26 -7.99
N LEU A 75 -9.01 17.54 -6.69
CA LEU A 75 -9.77 18.65 -6.10
C LEU A 75 -9.38 19.99 -6.72
N GLN A 76 -8.09 20.25 -6.90
CA GLN A 76 -7.59 21.51 -7.44
C GLN A 76 -7.90 21.71 -8.93
N CYS A 77 -8.07 20.63 -9.71
CA CYS A 77 -8.49 20.72 -11.11
C CYS A 77 -10.01 20.60 -11.31
N GLY A 78 -10.79 20.41 -10.24
CA GLY A 78 -12.24 20.33 -10.32
C GLY A 78 -12.76 19.02 -10.92
N ALA A 79 -12.07 17.91 -10.64
CA ALA A 79 -12.52 16.59 -11.07
C ALA A 79 -13.87 16.20 -10.43
N PRO A 80 -14.64 15.27 -11.03
CA PRO A 80 -15.92 14.83 -10.52
C PRO A 80 -15.84 14.32 -9.08
N ILE A 81 -16.85 14.65 -8.28
CA ILE A 81 -16.84 14.41 -6.83
C ILE A 81 -16.73 12.92 -6.45
N ASP A 82 -17.31 12.04 -7.26
CA ASP A 82 -17.30 10.59 -7.10
C ASP A 82 -15.93 9.99 -7.44
N LEU A 83 -15.28 10.50 -8.48
CA LEU A 83 -13.91 10.12 -8.83
C LEU A 83 -12.90 10.58 -7.76
N VAL A 84 -13.06 11.80 -7.23
CA VAL A 84 -12.27 12.30 -6.09
C VAL A 84 -12.53 11.46 -4.84
N ALA A 85 -13.79 11.13 -4.54
CA ALA A 85 -14.15 10.29 -3.40
C ALA A 85 -13.53 8.89 -3.50
N MET A 86 -13.50 8.30 -4.69
CA MET A 86 -12.81 7.02 -4.95
C MET A 86 -11.32 7.12 -4.62
N SER A 87 -10.61 8.14 -5.13
CA SER A 87 -9.19 8.34 -4.82
C SER A 87 -8.93 8.47 -3.32
N ALA A 88 -9.82 9.15 -2.59
CA ALA A 88 -9.70 9.29 -1.15
C ALA A 88 -9.94 7.96 -0.41
N ASP A 89 -10.89 7.13 -0.87
CA ASP A 89 -11.18 5.83 -0.23
C ASP A 89 -10.01 4.85 -0.44
N ILE A 90 -9.41 4.86 -1.63
CA ILE A 90 -8.22 4.08 -1.98
C ILE A 90 -7.05 4.45 -1.07
N ALA A 91 -6.78 5.74 -0.85
CA ALA A 91 -5.72 6.15 0.08
C ALA A 91 -5.91 5.55 1.49
N VAL A 92 -7.16 5.38 1.91
CA VAL A 92 -7.44 4.71 3.17
C VAL A 92 -7.23 3.20 3.01
N ASP A 93 -7.61 2.56 1.89
CA ASP A 93 -7.41 1.11 1.65
C ASP A 93 -5.93 0.74 1.80
N GLU A 94 -5.05 1.56 1.26
CA GLU A 94 -3.60 1.41 1.42
C GLU A 94 -3.13 1.52 2.88
N LEU A 95 -3.73 2.40 3.69
CA LEU A 95 -3.44 2.44 5.13
C LEU A 95 -3.88 1.16 5.86
N PHE A 96 -4.90 0.47 5.35
CA PHE A 96 -5.29 -0.85 5.86
C PHE A 96 -4.37 -1.95 5.33
N HIS A 97 -3.85 -1.84 4.11
CA HIS A 97 -2.80 -2.73 3.60
C HIS A 97 -1.50 -2.60 4.41
N VAL A 98 -1.11 -1.37 4.78
CA VAL A 98 -0.01 -1.08 5.71
C VAL A 98 -0.19 -1.88 7.01
N GLU A 99 -1.38 -1.86 7.60
CA GLU A 99 -1.69 -2.63 8.81
C GLU A 99 -1.47 -4.13 8.60
N LEU A 100 -2.09 -4.71 7.57
CA LEU A 100 -2.02 -6.14 7.29
C LEU A 100 -0.58 -6.60 7.04
N SER A 101 0.14 -5.85 6.20
CA SER A 101 1.53 -6.09 5.87
C SER A 101 2.43 -5.93 7.09
N ALA A 102 2.17 -4.96 7.96
CA ALA A 102 2.95 -4.76 9.18
C ALA A 102 2.73 -5.89 10.17
N ARG A 103 1.47 -6.30 10.37
CA ARG A 103 1.14 -7.44 11.23
C ARG A 103 1.75 -8.74 10.73
N LEU A 104 1.71 -9.00 9.42
CA LEU A 104 2.38 -10.15 8.82
C LEU A 104 3.91 -10.06 8.97
N THR A 105 4.49 -8.86 8.82
CA THR A 105 5.93 -8.66 9.07
C THR A 105 6.32 -9.04 10.50
N MET A 106 5.45 -8.75 11.49
CA MET A 106 5.66 -9.17 12.87
C MET A 106 5.62 -10.69 13.05
N GLU A 107 4.69 -11.38 12.40
CA GLU A 107 4.62 -12.86 12.38
C GLU A 107 5.88 -13.49 11.76
N LEU A 108 6.51 -12.79 10.83
CA LEU A 108 7.76 -13.22 10.17
C LEU A 108 9.03 -12.94 10.99
N GLY A 109 8.90 -12.43 12.22
CA GLY A 109 10.03 -12.12 13.10
C GLY A 109 10.39 -10.64 13.16
N GLY A 110 9.49 -9.76 12.73
CA GLY A 110 9.59 -8.31 12.87
C GLY A 110 10.29 -7.60 11.72
N ALA A 111 10.13 -6.27 11.70
CA ALA A 111 10.72 -5.43 10.67
C ALA A 111 12.26 -5.50 10.67
N VAL A 112 12.86 -5.11 9.54
CA VAL A 112 14.30 -4.92 9.40
C VAL A 112 14.60 -3.45 9.07
N PRO A 113 15.86 -3.00 9.19
CA PRO A 113 16.23 -1.66 8.74
C PRO A 113 15.87 -1.43 7.27
N LEU A 114 15.35 -0.23 6.98
CA LEU A 114 14.92 0.19 5.64
C LEU A 114 15.46 1.60 5.38
N ASP A 115 15.92 1.85 4.15
CA ASP A 115 16.20 3.21 3.70
C ASP A 115 14.91 3.84 3.17
N PHE A 116 14.48 4.95 3.78
CA PHE A 116 13.23 5.61 3.45
C PHE A 116 13.34 7.13 3.63
N ASP A 117 12.55 7.88 2.87
CA ASP A 117 12.48 9.33 2.93
C ASP A 117 11.02 9.79 3.04
N LEU A 118 10.59 10.11 4.27
CA LEU A 118 9.24 10.58 4.52
C LEU A 118 8.95 11.96 3.90
N ALA A 119 9.97 12.77 3.64
CA ALA A 119 9.78 14.06 2.99
C ALA A 119 9.51 13.90 1.48
N ASN A 120 9.80 12.74 0.91
CA ASN A 120 9.62 12.40 -0.50
C ASN A 120 8.87 11.07 -0.68
N VAL A 121 7.89 10.79 0.20
CA VAL A 121 7.16 9.53 0.24
C VAL A 121 6.19 9.33 -0.93
N ALA A 122 5.73 10.41 -1.54
CA ALA A 122 4.86 10.40 -2.72
C ALA A 122 5.64 10.69 -4.02
N PRO A 123 5.10 10.32 -5.20
CA PRO A 123 5.74 10.58 -6.48
C PRO A 123 6.03 12.06 -6.72
N LYS A 124 7.26 12.38 -7.09
CA LYS A 124 7.63 13.74 -7.49
C LYS A 124 6.99 14.10 -8.83
N THR A 125 6.22 15.17 -8.84
CA THR A 125 5.67 15.76 -10.07
C THR A 125 6.56 16.86 -10.63
N THR A 126 6.44 17.13 -11.92
CA THR A 126 7.15 18.22 -12.59
C THR A 126 6.78 19.57 -11.94
N PRO A 127 7.76 20.38 -11.48
CA PRO A 127 7.49 21.66 -10.84
C PRO A 127 6.76 22.64 -11.78
N GLY A 128 5.82 23.41 -11.22
CA GLY A 128 5.11 24.47 -11.93
C GLY A 128 3.97 24.01 -12.85
N LEU A 129 3.64 22.70 -12.86
CA LEU A 129 2.49 22.21 -13.61
C LEU A 129 1.16 22.78 -13.11
N ARG A 130 0.24 22.97 -14.06
CA ARG A 130 -1.18 23.23 -13.75
C ARG A 130 -1.77 22.03 -13.00
N PRO A 131 -2.76 22.23 -12.11
CA PRO A 131 -3.37 21.15 -11.32
C PRO A 131 -3.77 19.91 -12.13
N LEU A 132 -4.39 20.08 -13.31
CA LEU A 132 -4.79 18.97 -14.17
C LEU A 132 -3.60 18.12 -14.65
N MET A 133 -2.50 18.77 -15.04
CA MET A 133 -1.29 18.06 -15.51
C MET A 133 -0.58 17.37 -14.36
N ARG A 134 -0.58 17.98 -13.17
CA ARG A 134 -0.06 17.35 -11.95
C ARG A 134 -0.86 16.10 -11.58
N ALA A 135 -2.20 16.19 -11.62
CA ALA A 135 -3.07 15.04 -11.40
C ALA A 135 -2.82 13.94 -12.44
N ALA A 136 -2.64 14.30 -13.72
CA ALA A 136 -2.29 13.36 -14.79
C ALA A 136 -0.97 12.63 -14.54
N GLU A 137 0.09 13.34 -14.12
CA GLU A 137 1.37 12.69 -13.81
C GLU A 137 1.24 11.67 -12.67
N ILE A 138 0.56 12.05 -11.58
CA ILE A 138 0.36 11.15 -10.44
C ILE A 138 -0.52 9.95 -10.83
N ALA A 139 -1.63 10.19 -11.53
CA ALA A 139 -2.53 9.15 -12.02
C ALA A 139 -1.82 8.14 -12.94
N LEU A 140 -0.96 8.64 -13.83
CA LEU A 140 -0.17 7.80 -14.73
C LEU A 140 0.81 6.93 -13.94
N VAL A 141 1.60 7.52 -13.05
CA VAL A 141 2.65 6.80 -12.32
C VAL A 141 2.05 5.83 -11.32
N THR A 142 1.12 6.28 -10.47
CA THR A 142 0.56 5.46 -9.39
C THR A 142 -0.38 4.39 -9.94
N SER A 143 -1.42 4.76 -10.69
CA SER A 143 -2.41 3.78 -11.13
C SER A 143 -2.03 3.08 -12.44
N CYS A 144 -1.67 3.83 -13.48
CA CYS A 144 -1.50 3.21 -14.80
C CYS A 144 -0.20 2.40 -14.91
N VAL A 145 0.88 2.83 -14.26
CA VAL A 145 2.18 2.15 -14.32
C VAL A 145 2.39 1.23 -13.12
N SER A 146 2.38 1.76 -11.89
CA SER A 146 2.72 0.95 -10.71
C SER A 146 1.73 -0.20 -10.52
N GLU A 147 0.41 0.05 -10.57
CA GLU A 147 -0.57 -1.04 -10.41
C GLU A 147 -0.56 -2.07 -11.55
N SER A 148 -0.29 -1.63 -12.77
CA SER A 148 -0.15 -2.56 -13.91
C SER A 148 1.03 -3.53 -13.73
N LEU A 149 2.01 -3.19 -12.90
CA LEU A 149 3.15 -4.03 -12.57
C LEU A 149 2.95 -4.82 -11.26
N SER A 150 2.45 -4.16 -10.21
CA SER A 150 2.28 -4.75 -8.87
C SER A 150 1.20 -5.83 -8.85
N VAL A 151 0.04 -5.57 -9.45
CA VAL A 151 -1.13 -6.46 -9.34
C VAL A 151 -0.86 -7.85 -9.96
N PRO A 152 -0.31 -7.97 -11.19
CA PRO A 152 0.03 -9.27 -11.74
C PRO A 152 1.14 -9.99 -10.95
N ALA A 153 2.13 -9.24 -10.44
CA ALA A 153 3.20 -9.80 -9.62
C ALA A 153 2.65 -10.36 -8.30
N MET A 154 1.78 -9.62 -7.61
CA MET A 154 1.12 -10.05 -6.38
C MET A 154 0.19 -11.24 -6.64
N ALA A 155 -0.58 -11.23 -7.72
CA ALA A 155 -1.43 -12.36 -8.12
C ALA A 155 -0.61 -13.64 -8.33
N ARG A 156 0.57 -13.51 -8.96
CA ARG A 156 1.50 -14.64 -9.12
C ARG A 156 2.07 -15.10 -7.79
N SER A 157 2.49 -14.19 -6.93
CA SER A 157 2.98 -14.51 -5.58
C SER A 157 1.92 -15.23 -4.75
N ARG A 158 0.67 -14.77 -4.77
CA ARG A 158 -0.48 -15.40 -4.11
C ARG A 158 -0.78 -16.79 -4.66
N ALA A 159 -0.56 -17.04 -5.94
CA ALA A 159 -0.71 -18.37 -6.54
C ALA A 159 0.39 -19.35 -6.12
N LEU A 160 1.56 -18.85 -5.71
CA LEU A 160 2.71 -19.64 -5.27
C LEU A 160 2.81 -19.76 -3.74
N ALA A 161 2.12 -18.89 -2.99
CA ALA A 161 2.11 -18.89 -1.54
C ALA A 161 1.50 -20.19 -0.97
N THR A 162 2.25 -20.85 -0.09
CA THR A 162 1.83 -22.11 0.57
C THR A 162 1.37 -21.90 2.01
N GLU A 163 1.91 -20.88 2.69
CA GLU A 163 1.50 -20.54 4.05
C GLU A 163 0.08 -19.94 4.06
N PRO A 164 -0.87 -20.50 4.83
CA PRO A 164 -2.27 -20.06 4.83
C PRO A 164 -2.44 -18.58 5.15
N LEU A 165 -1.67 -18.05 6.10
CA LEU A 165 -1.71 -16.64 6.49
C LEU A 165 -1.25 -15.72 5.36
N ILE A 166 -0.10 -16.02 4.75
CA ILE A 166 0.42 -15.23 3.63
C ILE A 166 -0.59 -15.21 2.48
N ARG A 167 -1.20 -16.36 2.18
CA ARG A 167 -2.23 -16.45 1.14
C ARG A 167 -3.46 -15.61 1.48
N ALA A 168 -3.95 -15.66 2.72
CA ALA A 168 -5.10 -14.87 3.16
C ALA A 168 -4.84 -13.35 3.12
N VAL A 169 -3.65 -12.92 3.52
CA VAL A 169 -3.25 -11.50 3.42
C VAL A 169 -3.18 -11.07 1.96
N MET A 170 -2.47 -11.81 1.10
CA MET A 170 -2.38 -11.47 -0.32
C MET A 170 -3.73 -11.51 -1.05
N GLU A 171 -4.61 -12.46 -0.69
CA GLU A 171 -5.98 -12.52 -1.21
C GLU A 171 -6.77 -11.27 -0.83
N ARG A 172 -6.57 -10.75 0.39
CA ARG A 172 -7.22 -9.51 0.81
C ARG A 172 -6.70 -8.30 0.05
N LEU A 173 -5.38 -8.11 -0.03
CA LEU A 173 -4.78 -6.99 -0.78
C LEU A 173 -5.28 -7.00 -2.23
N LEU A 174 -5.17 -8.15 -2.91
CA LEU A 174 -5.65 -8.31 -4.29
C LEU A 174 -7.13 -8.02 -4.52
N ALA A 175 -7.97 -8.19 -3.50
CA ALA A 175 -9.40 -7.90 -3.62
C ALA A 175 -9.67 -6.39 -3.75
N ASP A 176 -8.78 -5.57 -3.20
CA ASP A 176 -8.90 -4.12 -3.13
C ASP A 176 -8.20 -3.43 -4.34
N GLU A 177 -7.27 -4.10 -5.04
CA GLU A 177 -6.47 -3.49 -6.13
C GLU A 177 -7.22 -3.13 -7.43
N GLY A 178 -8.39 -3.71 -7.65
CA GLY A 178 -9.12 -3.51 -8.91
C GLY A 178 -9.40 -2.04 -9.21
N PRO A 179 -10.06 -1.30 -8.29
CA PRO A 179 -10.20 0.15 -8.37
C PRO A 179 -8.87 0.92 -8.44
N HIS A 180 -7.84 0.50 -7.70
CA HIS A 180 -6.54 1.18 -7.65
C HIS A 180 -5.92 1.28 -9.05
N ALA A 181 -5.90 0.16 -9.77
CA ALA A 181 -5.37 0.05 -11.12
C ALA A 181 -6.21 0.80 -12.17
N ARG A 182 -7.50 1.00 -11.91
CA ARG A 182 -8.42 1.66 -12.87
C ARG A 182 -8.53 3.16 -12.68
N LEU A 183 -8.25 3.68 -11.48
CA LEU A 183 -8.46 5.10 -11.14
C LEU A 183 -7.79 6.04 -12.15
N GLY A 184 -6.53 5.79 -12.50
CA GLY A 184 -5.81 6.63 -13.47
C GLY A 184 -6.46 6.66 -14.84
N PHE A 185 -6.95 5.52 -15.34
CA PHE A 185 -7.66 5.44 -16.62
C PHE A 185 -9.00 6.18 -16.57
N TRP A 186 -9.75 6.05 -15.47
CA TRP A 186 -10.99 6.82 -15.27
C TRP A 186 -10.74 8.33 -15.20
N PHE A 187 -9.64 8.73 -14.57
CA PHE A 187 -9.20 10.13 -14.59
C PHE A 187 -8.92 10.61 -16.02
N PHE A 188 -8.20 9.84 -16.83
CA PHE A 188 -7.91 10.22 -18.22
C PHE A 188 -9.16 10.24 -19.11
N ASP A 189 -10.12 9.36 -18.88
CA ASP A 189 -11.41 9.37 -19.60
C ASP A 189 -12.19 10.67 -19.33
N TRP A 190 -12.20 11.13 -18.09
CA TRP A 190 -12.81 12.42 -17.73
C TRP A 190 -12.01 13.64 -18.25
N ALA A 191 -10.68 13.57 -18.18
CA ALA A 191 -9.80 14.70 -18.49
C ALA A 191 -9.63 14.98 -19.99
N ASN A 192 -10.23 14.14 -20.85
CA ASN A 192 -10.16 14.20 -22.32
C ASN A 192 -11.07 15.26 -22.94
#